data_AF-A0A6P0XPE2-F1
#
_entry.id   AF-A0A6P0XPE2-F1
#
_cell.length_a   1.000
_cell.length_b   1.000
_cell.length_c   1.000
_cell.angle_alpha   90.00
_cell.angle_beta   90.00
_cell.angle_gamma   90.00
#
_symmetry.space_group_name_H-M   'P 1'
#
loop_
_entity.id
_entity.type
_entity.pdbx_description
1 polymer ?
#
loop_
_entity_poly.entity_id
_entity_poly.type
_entity_poly.pdbx_seq_one_letter_code
_entity_poly.pdbx_strand_id
1 'polypeptide(L)'
;MVVFDGTFVVSQVLSAAEAGDNLGQVNITTSSLTVINGSQISASSFGKGNVGSVNIIAEDVVFDGVSPLGDSSGAFGQVVEGAEGSPGSVTITTSSLAVTNGAQISTNTSGQGDGGSVDIIAEDVVFDGVSPDGTAISGAFSEVLLEAEGNGGGISITAGSLEVTNGAAISSSTVGNGEAGNIFITTDTQLTLNENAQISAFTESSGTGGNIILFAPETLNITGNGQITVSSSDSGNAGIIEIISPNITLSDGIDITAFTAGPGNAGNINLEGDQINIQPNTQILAFTETTGDGGNITVKATEILNLEAETQLSVETNRGGKAGNIEITTPQLTIGKDAQISATVNLGATTTDPGGNITINTNELNISGELGIFAETEATADAGTLTLNPYKTDPNLEITFTNNGFISASTSSTGNGGNINLSAPES
;
A
#
# COMPACT_ATOMS: atom_id res chain seq x y z
N MET A 1 30.21 8.30 17.83
CA MET A 1 29.12 7.73 18.65
C MET A 1 28.46 8.86 19.39
N VAL A 2 27.22 9.15 19.04
CA VAL A 2 26.34 10.14 19.66
C VAL A 2 25.16 9.36 20.23
N VAL A 3 24.84 9.59 21.50
CA VAL A 3 23.71 8.95 22.17
C VAL A 3 22.84 10.03 22.80
N PHE A 4 21.56 10.02 22.44
CA PHE A 4 20.51 10.81 23.06
C PHE A 4 19.64 9.87 23.91
N ASP A 5 19.55 10.18 25.20
CA ASP A 5 18.86 9.36 26.19
C ASP A 5 18.05 10.28 27.12
N GLY A 6 16.72 10.24 27.00
CA GLY A 6 15.81 11.18 27.67
C GLY A 6 16.07 12.65 27.31
N THR A 7 16.61 12.94 26.12
CA THR A 7 17.01 14.30 25.70
C THR A 7 16.33 14.74 24.41
N PHE A 8 16.06 16.03 24.29
CA PHE A 8 15.53 16.65 23.08
C PHE A 8 16.62 17.44 22.35
N VAL A 9 16.86 17.12 21.09
CA VAL A 9 17.63 17.94 20.16
C VAL A 9 16.64 18.63 19.24
N VAL A 10 16.57 19.95 19.32
CA VAL A 10 15.52 20.67 18.62
C VAL A 10 16.07 21.86 17.84
N SER A 11 15.68 21.95 16.58
CA SER A 11 15.60 23.21 15.84
C SER A 11 14.15 23.67 15.83
N GLN A 12 13.88 24.86 16.33
CA GLN A 12 12.52 25.32 16.59
C GLN A 12 12.29 26.68 15.94
N VAL A 13 11.12 26.84 15.33
CA VAL A 13 10.55 28.15 15.00
C VAL A 13 9.78 28.63 16.22
N LEU A 14 10.01 29.86 16.66
CA LEU A 14 9.21 30.46 17.73
C LEU A 14 7.97 31.14 17.13
N SER A 15 6.90 31.26 17.91
CA SER A 15 5.58 31.79 17.48
C SER A 15 5.58 33.23 16.93
N ALA A 16 6.71 33.92 16.96
CA ALA A 16 6.90 35.27 16.41
C ALA A 16 7.48 35.29 14.98
N ALA A 17 7.72 34.14 14.35
CA ALA A 17 8.24 34.06 12.98
C ALA A 17 7.17 34.48 11.95
N GLU A 18 7.61 35.20 10.91
CA GLU A 18 6.78 35.77 9.85
C GLU A 18 6.94 35.00 8.53
N ALA A 19 5.94 35.08 7.65
CA ALA A 19 5.96 34.41 6.35
C ALA A 19 7.20 34.84 5.53
N GLY A 20 8.09 33.88 5.22
CA GLY A 20 9.33 34.09 4.46
C GLY A 20 10.63 33.90 5.24
N ASP A 21 10.57 33.66 6.55
CA ASP A 21 11.73 33.24 7.32
C ASP A 21 12.17 31.82 6.90
N ASN A 22 13.41 31.67 6.42
CA ASN A 22 14.04 30.37 6.16
C ASN A 22 14.74 29.90 7.43
N LEU A 23 14.37 28.73 7.94
CA LEU A 23 14.62 28.35 9.33
C LEU A 23 15.64 27.20 9.46
N GLY A 24 16.26 27.12 10.64
CA GLY A 24 17.44 26.30 10.90
C GLY A 24 17.21 24.80 10.67
N GLN A 25 18.15 24.16 10.00
CA GLN A 25 18.18 22.70 9.79
C GLN A 25 18.90 22.02 10.96
N VAL A 26 18.47 20.80 11.30
CA VAL A 26 19.25 19.92 12.18
C VAL A 26 20.13 19.04 11.31
N ASN A 27 21.45 19.15 11.44
CA ASN A 27 22.40 18.32 10.70
C ASN A 27 23.21 17.49 11.69
N ILE A 28 23.15 16.17 11.57
CA ILE A 28 23.92 15.23 12.38
C ILE A 28 24.84 14.43 11.46
N THR A 29 26.14 14.48 11.73
CA THR A 29 27.15 13.65 11.05
C THR A 29 28.02 12.97 12.10
N THR A 30 27.94 11.65 12.18
CA THR A 30 28.62 10.82 13.21
C THR A 30 28.82 9.42 12.66
N SER A 31 29.75 8.62 13.20
CA SER A 31 29.81 7.19 12.83
C SER A 31 28.57 6.42 13.32
N SER A 32 28.08 6.73 14.52
CA SER A 32 26.93 6.04 15.11
C SER A 32 26.05 7.03 15.87
N LEU A 33 24.75 6.90 15.68
CA LEU A 33 23.69 7.67 16.33
C LEU A 33 22.70 6.71 17.01
N THR A 34 22.45 6.94 18.30
CA THR A 34 21.44 6.21 19.08
C THR A 34 20.51 7.18 19.77
N VAL A 35 19.20 7.00 19.60
CA VAL A 35 18.15 7.88 20.12
C VAL A 35 17.13 7.02 20.84
N ILE A 36 17.09 7.13 22.16
CA ILE A 36 16.34 6.20 23.02
C ILE A 36 15.53 6.91 24.11
N ASN A 37 14.62 6.14 24.73
CA ASN A 37 13.82 6.55 25.89
C ASN A 37 13.01 7.85 25.64
N GLY A 38 12.45 7.98 24.44
CA GLY A 38 11.66 9.13 24.01
C GLY A 38 12.48 10.37 23.63
N SER A 39 13.77 10.17 23.33
CA SER A 39 14.60 11.27 22.82
C SER A 39 14.18 11.65 21.40
N GLN A 40 14.17 12.94 21.09
CA GLN A 40 13.71 13.41 19.78
C GLN A 40 14.76 14.31 19.12
N ILE A 41 14.93 14.13 17.80
CA ILE A 41 15.66 15.03 16.92
C ILE A 41 14.61 15.73 16.06
N SER A 42 14.27 16.97 16.38
CA SER A 42 13.13 17.63 15.72
C SER A 42 13.48 18.94 15.05
N ALA A 43 12.77 19.21 13.96
CA ALA A 43 12.60 20.51 13.37
C ALA A 43 11.10 20.88 13.40
N SER A 44 10.70 21.96 14.06
CA SER A 44 9.27 22.27 14.29
C SER A 44 8.87 23.73 13.98
N SER A 45 7.71 23.97 13.35
CA SER A 45 7.07 25.29 13.19
C SER A 45 6.06 25.59 14.28
N PHE A 46 6.13 26.77 14.91
CA PHE A 46 5.11 27.32 15.82
C PHE A 46 4.52 28.66 15.32
N GLY A 47 4.86 29.10 14.10
CA GLY A 47 4.52 30.42 13.55
C GLY A 47 4.20 30.36 12.05
N LYS A 48 4.44 31.46 11.31
CA LYS A 48 4.31 31.48 9.85
C LYS A 48 5.69 31.24 9.22
N GLY A 49 5.87 30.16 8.46
CA GLY A 49 7.13 29.85 7.77
C GLY A 49 7.42 28.36 7.62
N ASN A 50 8.23 28.02 6.62
CA ASN A 50 8.65 26.64 6.35
C ASN A 50 9.73 26.20 7.33
N VAL A 51 9.62 24.97 7.81
CA VAL A 51 10.57 24.40 8.77
C VAL A 51 11.83 23.91 8.05
N GLY A 52 12.99 24.02 8.70
CA GLY A 52 14.20 23.38 8.22
C GLY A 52 14.11 21.86 8.29
N SER A 53 14.91 21.15 7.49
CA SER A 53 14.97 19.69 7.48
C SER A 53 15.78 19.12 8.66
N VAL A 54 15.52 17.85 8.98
CA VAL A 54 16.42 17.01 9.79
C VAL A 54 17.23 16.14 8.84
N ASN A 55 18.55 16.30 8.85
CA ASN A 55 19.47 15.53 8.01
C ASN A 55 20.42 14.72 8.91
N ILE A 56 20.39 13.40 8.76
CA ILE A 56 21.22 12.45 9.53
C ILE A 56 22.10 11.68 8.56
N ILE A 57 23.41 11.75 8.78
CA ILE A 57 24.41 10.96 8.06
C ILE A 57 25.22 10.18 9.09
N ALA A 58 25.09 8.85 9.09
CA ALA A 58 25.87 7.98 9.96
C ALA A 58 26.23 6.64 9.30
N GLU A 59 27.01 5.79 9.96
CA GLU A 59 27.16 4.38 9.55
C GLU A 59 26.04 3.54 10.19
N ASP A 60 25.74 3.80 11.46
CA ASP A 60 24.66 3.15 12.21
C ASP A 60 23.69 4.17 12.82
N VAL A 61 22.39 3.97 12.62
CA VAL A 61 21.32 4.76 13.25
C VAL A 61 20.34 3.83 13.96
N VAL A 62 20.11 4.09 15.25
CA VAL A 62 19.14 3.37 16.08
C VAL A 62 18.17 4.35 16.72
N PHE A 63 16.88 4.17 16.46
CA PHE A 63 15.78 4.76 17.21
C PHE A 63 15.06 3.65 17.96
N ASP A 64 14.95 3.78 19.29
CA ASP A 64 14.36 2.74 20.12
C ASP A 64 13.50 3.29 21.26
N GLY A 65 12.32 2.71 21.42
CA GLY A 65 11.46 2.91 22.57
C GLY A 65 10.69 4.24 22.58
N VAL A 66 9.99 4.43 23.70
CA VAL A 66 9.18 5.61 24.03
C VAL A 66 9.56 6.14 25.41
N SER A 67 9.21 7.40 25.71
CA SER A 67 9.32 7.97 27.05
C SER A 67 8.28 7.34 28.00
N PRO A 68 8.43 7.46 29.34
CA PRO A 68 7.38 7.07 30.27
C PRO A 68 6.04 7.82 30.10
N LEU A 69 6.04 8.92 29.35
CA LEU A 69 4.84 9.70 29.01
C LEU A 69 4.25 9.31 27.65
N GLY A 70 4.89 8.38 26.92
CA GLY A 70 4.45 7.89 25.61
C GLY A 70 5.09 8.59 24.41
N ASP A 71 6.05 9.49 24.61
CA ASP A 71 6.71 10.18 23.49
C ASP A 71 7.67 9.23 22.76
N SER A 72 7.50 9.03 21.45
CA SER A 72 8.39 8.18 20.67
C SER A 72 9.81 8.75 20.57
N SER A 73 10.80 7.87 20.67
CA SER A 73 12.16 8.19 20.22
C SER A 73 12.16 8.38 18.71
N GLY A 74 12.93 9.32 18.16
CA GLY A 74 12.83 9.53 16.72
C GLY A 74 13.46 10.78 16.12
N ALA A 75 13.20 10.93 14.82
CA ALA A 75 13.47 12.13 14.05
C ALA A 75 12.15 12.70 13.50
N PHE A 76 11.93 14.00 13.69
CA PHE A 76 10.62 14.63 13.49
C PHE A 76 10.71 15.94 12.69
N GLY A 77 9.91 16.08 11.64
CA GLY A 77 9.55 17.36 11.03
C GLY A 77 8.12 17.71 11.42
N GLN A 78 7.87 18.90 12.00
CA GLN A 78 6.54 19.19 12.54
C GLN A 78 6.06 20.59 12.22
N VAL A 79 4.76 20.73 11.91
CA VAL A 79 4.04 22.00 11.94
C VAL A 79 2.95 21.86 12.98
N VAL A 80 3.06 22.59 14.10
CA VAL A 80 2.11 22.42 15.20
C VAL A 80 0.78 23.12 14.95
N GLU A 81 -0.22 22.82 15.77
CA GLU A 81 -1.54 23.43 15.71
C GLU A 81 -1.47 24.97 15.71
N GLY A 82 -2.17 25.61 14.77
CA GLY A 82 -2.21 27.07 14.61
C GLY A 82 -1.00 27.69 13.90
N ALA A 83 0.01 26.90 13.50
CA ALA A 83 1.11 27.34 12.64
C ALA A 83 0.72 27.26 11.15
N GLU A 84 1.38 28.07 10.31
CA GLU A 84 1.22 28.07 8.86
C GLU A 84 2.59 27.86 8.19
N GLY A 85 2.75 26.82 7.38
CA GLY A 85 3.99 26.47 6.67
C GLY A 85 4.13 24.97 6.47
N SER A 86 5.09 24.54 5.65
CA SER A 86 5.36 23.11 5.44
C SER A 86 6.42 22.59 6.43
N PRO A 87 6.27 21.36 6.98
CA PRO A 87 7.35 20.70 7.68
C PRO A 87 8.52 20.49 6.71
N GLY A 88 9.74 20.64 7.21
CA GLY A 88 10.92 20.21 6.48
C GLY A 88 10.96 18.69 6.43
N SER A 89 11.67 18.15 5.44
CA SER A 89 11.88 16.71 5.32
C SER A 89 12.74 16.14 6.44
N VAL A 90 12.60 14.84 6.71
CA VAL A 90 13.55 14.05 7.47
C VAL A 90 14.32 13.16 6.49
N THR A 91 15.63 13.39 6.36
CA THR A 91 16.51 12.62 5.49
C THR A 91 17.54 11.85 6.30
N ILE A 92 17.64 10.54 6.07
CA ILE A 92 18.59 9.64 6.73
C ILE A 92 19.43 8.94 5.67
N THR A 93 20.75 9.06 5.77
CA THR A 93 21.71 8.28 4.98
C THR A 93 22.58 7.48 5.94
N THR A 94 22.49 6.15 5.87
CA THR A 94 23.20 5.26 6.80
C THR A 94 23.63 3.95 6.13
N SER A 95 24.44 3.12 6.80
CA SER A 95 24.59 1.72 6.38
C SER A 95 23.48 0.88 7.02
N SER A 96 23.28 1.01 8.34
CA SER A 96 22.20 0.32 9.07
C SER A 96 21.24 1.32 9.71
N LEU A 97 19.93 1.09 9.56
CA LEU A 97 18.85 1.80 10.25
C LEU A 97 17.96 0.80 11.01
N ALA A 98 17.79 1.01 12.31
CA ALA A 98 16.82 0.28 13.12
C ALA A 98 15.85 1.25 13.81
N VAL A 99 14.55 1.02 13.65
CA VAL A 99 13.46 1.79 14.27
C VAL A 99 12.55 0.81 14.98
N THR A 100 12.62 0.79 16.32
CA THR A 100 12.08 -0.34 17.10
C THR A 100 11.31 0.11 18.35
N ASN A 101 10.46 -0.78 18.87
CA ASN A 101 9.72 -0.62 20.14
C ASN A 101 8.92 0.70 20.27
N GLY A 102 8.27 1.14 19.20
CA GLY A 102 7.43 2.34 19.15
C GLY A 102 8.17 3.63 18.78
N ALA A 103 9.44 3.53 18.36
CA ALA A 103 10.20 4.67 17.84
C ALA A 103 9.76 5.08 16.42
N GLN A 104 9.95 6.34 16.04
CA GLN A 104 9.35 6.88 14.81
C GLN A 104 10.31 7.76 14.02
N ILE A 105 10.13 7.77 12.69
CA ILE A 105 10.64 8.80 11.80
C ILE A 105 9.41 9.45 11.20
N SER A 106 9.16 10.74 11.46
CA SER A 106 7.92 11.34 10.98
C SER A 106 7.99 12.79 10.54
N THR A 107 7.06 13.14 9.65
CA THR A 107 6.81 14.50 9.16
C THR A 107 5.32 14.83 9.27
N ASN A 108 4.93 15.54 10.33
CA ASN A 108 3.52 15.74 10.68
C ASN A 108 3.10 17.22 10.56
N THR A 109 1.94 17.46 9.96
CA THR A 109 1.27 18.78 9.95
C THR A 109 0.00 18.72 10.80
N SER A 110 -0.09 19.57 11.80
CA SER A 110 -1.30 19.84 12.62
C SER A 110 -1.87 21.25 12.41
N GLY A 111 -1.20 22.08 11.61
CA GLY A 111 -1.62 23.43 11.23
C GLY A 111 -2.03 23.52 9.75
N GLN A 112 -1.65 24.59 9.08
CA GLN A 112 -1.87 24.77 7.63
C GLN A 112 -0.55 24.63 6.87
N GLY A 113 -0.48 23.71 5.90
CA GLY A 113 0.65 23.51 4.99
C GLY A 113 0.82 22.04 4.58
N ASP A 114 1.41 21.82 3.41
CA ASP A 114 1.69 20.45 2.94
C ASP A 114 2.65 19.73 3.88
N GLY A 115 2.44 18.44 4.12
CA GLY A 115 3.31 17.56 4.92
C GLY A 115 4.72 17.44 4.35
N GLY A 116 5.71 17.25 5.23
CA GLY A 116 7.11 17.04 4.84
C GLY A 116 7.35 15.62 4.32
N SER A 117 8.49 15.36 3.67
CA SER A 117 8.86 14.01 3.22
C SER A 117 9.75 13.27 4.21
N VAL A 118 9.65 11.94 4.22
CA VAL A 118 10.64 11.05 4.85
C VAL A 118 11.45 10.37 3.76
N ASP A 119 12.77 10.59 3.76
CA ASP A 119 13.69 10.07 2.75
C ASP A 119 14.80 9.24 3.42
N ILE A 120 14.82 7.93 3.18
CA ILE A 120 15.76 6.99 3.78
C ILE A 120 16.61 6.34 2.70
N ILE A 121 17.94 6.40 2.87
CA ILE A 121 18.92 5.73 2.03
C ILE A 121 19.81 4.88 2.94
N ALA A 122 19.73 3.55 2.85
CA ALA A 122 20.52 2.65 3.69
C ALA A 122 20.95 1.36 2.98
N GLU A 123 21.87 0.58 3.56
CA GLU A 123 22.11 -0.79 3.13
C GLU A 123 21.10 -1.74 3.78
N ASP A 124 20.81 -1.56 5.07
CA ASP A 124 19.82 -2.36 5.80
C ASP A 124 18.85 -1.45 6.57
N VAL A 125 17.55 -1.71 6.44
CA VAL A 125 16.49 -1.00 7.16
C VAL A 125 15.59 -2.00 7.88
N VAL A 126 15.40 -1.78 9.19
CA VAL A 126 14.48 -2.56 10.02
C VAL A 126 13.50 -1.62 10.72
N PHE A 127 12.21 -1.83 10.47
CA PHE A 127 11.12 -1.32 11.30
C PHE A 127 10.49 -2.48 12.05
N ASP A 128 10.53 -2.45 13.38
CA ASP A 128 10.12 -3.58 14.20
C ASP A 128 9.24 -3.17 15.39
N GLY A 129 8.07 -3.79 15.47
CA GLY A 129 7.27 -3.78 16.68
C GLY A 129 6.43 -2.54 16.92
N VAL A 130 5.87 -2.52 18.12
CA VAL A 130 5.14 -1.40 18.73
C VAL A 130 5.74 -1.15 20.11
N SER A 131 5.37 -0.04 20.75
CA SER A 131 5.78 0.23 22.13
C SER A 131 5.29 -0.86 23.08
N PRO A 132 5.95 -1.08 24.24
CA PRO A 132 5.55 -2.11 25.20
C PRO A 132 4.10 -2.01 25.71
N ASP A 133 3.48 -0.83 25.66
CA ASP A 133 2.08 -0.60 26.01
C ASP A 133 1.11 -0.71 24.81
N GLY A 134 1.64 -0.92 23.60
CA GLY A 134 0.89 -1.07 22.36
C GLY A 134 0.32 0.23 21.79
N THR A 135 0.77 1.40 22.27
CA THR A 135 0.19 2.70 21.91
C THR A 135 0.92 3.44 20.79
N ALA A 136 2.22 3.17 20.60
CA ALA A 136 3.03 3.76 19.54
C ALA A 136 3.54 2.68 18.58
N ILE A 137 3.43 2.94 17.29
CA ILE A 137 3.87 2.03 16.24
C ILE A 137 5.28 2.42 15.79
N SER A 138 6.17 1.43 15.64
CA SER A 138 7.48 1.67 15.04
C SER A 138 7.32 1.95 13.55
N GLY A 139 7.96 2.96 12.98
CA GLY A 139 7.72 3.24 11.58
C GLY A 139 8.24 4.54 10.99
N ALA A 140 7.91 4.71 9.71
CA ALA A 140 8.05 5.95 8.97
C ALA A 140 6.65 6.53 8.67
N PHE A 141 6.44 7.81 8.99
CA PHE A 141 5.13 8.44 8.91
C PHE A 141 5.22 9.82 8.23
N SER A 142 4.26 10.13 7.37
CA SER A 142 4.10 11.47 6.80
C SER A 142 2.63 11.82 6.82
N GLU A 143 2.22 12.69 7.74
CA GLU A 143 0.81 12.79 8.15
C GLU A 143 0.31 14.24 8.16
N VAL A 144 -0.87 14.45 7.58
CA VAL A 144 -1.66 15.66 7.79
C VAL A 144 -2.79 15.31 8.74
N LEU A 145 -2.71 15.79 9.97
CA LEU A 145 -3.59 15.38 11.07
C LEU A 145 -5.00 15.98 10.94
N LEU A 146 -5.91 15.48 11.77
CA LEU A 146 -7.29 15.98 11.86
C LEU A 146 -7.30 17.51 12.06
N GLU A 147 -8.24 18.19 11.39
CA GLU A 147 -8.37 19.67 11.35
C GLU A 147 -7.24 20.44 10.67
N ALA A 148 -6.14 19.79 10.26
CA ALA A 148 -5.11 20.40 9.44
C ALA A 148 -5.56 20.56 7.97
N GLU A 149 -4.86 21.43 7.23
CA GLU A 149 -5.08 21.65 5.79
C GLU A 149 -3.75 21.60 5.05
N GLY A 150 -3.64 20.74 4.04
CA GLY A 150 -2.45 20.54 3.23
C GLY A 150 -2.40 19.12 2.66
N ASN A 151 -1.63 18.93 1.60
CA ASN A 151 -1.41 17.58 1.05
C ASN A 151 -0.38 16.83 1.89
N GLY A 152 -0.55 15.52 2.06
CA GLY A 152 0.43 14.65 2.69
C GLY A 152 1.76 14.64 1.93
N GLY A 153 2.86 14.62 2.67
CA GLY A 153 4.19 14.41 2.09
C GLY A 153 4.44 12.94 1.76
N GLY A 154 5.41 12.66 0.90
CA GLY A 154 5.75 11.29 0.51
C GLY A 154 6.76 10.60 1.45
N ILE A 155 6.82 9.28 1.34
CA ILE A 155 7.88 8.46 1.96
C ILE A 155 8.68 7.79 0.85
N SER A 156 10.00 7.93 0.87
CA SER A 156 10.93 7.29 -0.06
C SER A 156 11.96 6.48 0.72
N ILE A 157 12.06 5.19 0.43
CA ILE A 157 13.05 4.30 1.03
C ILE A 157 13.84 3.62 -0.09
N THR A 158 15.14 3.87 -0.12
CA THR A 158 16.10 3.13 -0.95
C THR A 158 17.00 2.32 -0.01
N ALA A 159 16.90 1.00 -0.05
CA ALA A 159 17.63 0.11 0.85
C ALA A 159 18.36 -1.02 0.11
N GLY A 160 19.39 -1.61 0.68
CA GLY A 160 19.88 -2.92 0.20
C GLY A 160 18.85 -4.02 0.53
N SER A 161 18.38 -4.02 1.76
CA SER A 161 17.27 -4.85 2.26
C SER A 161 16.33 -4.04 3.16
N LEU A 162 15.03 -4.35 3.12
CA LEU A 162 14.02 -3.76 4.02
C LEU A 162 13.19 -4.84 4.71
N GLU A 163 13.07 -4.73 6.02
CA GLU A 163 12.20 -5.55 6.87
C GLU A 163 11.25 -4.66 7.69
N VAL A 164 9.94 -4.94 7.59
CA VAL A 164 8.90 -4.33 8.43
C VAL A 164 8.16 -5.46 9.13
N THR A 165 8.19 -5.49 10.46
CA THR A 165 7.69 -6.64 11.25
C THR A 165 6.99 -6.25 12.53
N ASN A 166 6.31 -7.23 13.14
CA ASN A 166 5.70 -7.13 14.47
C ASN A 166 4.72 -5.96 14.65
N GLY A 167 3.95 -5.63 13.60
CA GLY A 167 2.99 -4.53 13.61
C GLY A 167 3.57 -3.15 13.33
N ALA A 168 4.85 -3.06 12.95
CA ALA A 168 5.45 -1.82 12.46
C ALA A 168 4.78 -1.33 11.16
N ALA A 169 4.88 -0.03 10.87
CA ALA A 169 4.18 0.60 9.76
C ALA A 169 5.01 1.59 8.95
N ILE A 170 4.65 1.72 7.68
CA ILE A 170 5.07 2.81 6.79
C ILE A 170 3.80 3.47 6.25
N SER A 171 3.55 4.72 6.63
CA SER A 171 2.25 5.36 6.38
C SER A 171 2.38 6.80 5.88
N SER A 172 1.75 7.10 4.75
CA SER A 172 1.56 8.46 4.26
C SER A 172 0.07 8.77 4.26
N SER A 173 -0.37 9.66 5.16
CA SER A 173 -1.79 9.85 5.41
C SER A 173 -2.23 11.31 5.45
N THR A 174 -3.50 11.54 5.14
CA THR A 174 -4.15 12.85 5.30
C THR A 174 -5.52 12.67 5.93
N VAL A 175 -5.58 12.85 7.24
CA VAL A 175 -6.82 12.86 8.03
C VAL A 175 -7.51 14.23 7.96
N GLY A 176 -6.70 15.29 7.89
CA GLY A 176 -7.16 16.64 7.59
C GLY A 176 -7.59 16.82 6.13
N ASN A 177 -7.68 18.05 5.64
CA ASN A 177 -8.05 18.31 4.25
C ASN A 177 -6.83 18.24 3.32
N GLY A 178 -6.85 17.35 2.33
CA GLY A 178 -5.83 17.25 1.30
C GLY A 178 -5.71 15.86 0.67
N GLU A 179 -4.85 15.76 -0.35
CA GLU A 179 -4.45 14.50 -0.96
C GLU A 179 -3.40 13.80 -0.09
N ALA A 180 -3.40 12.47 -0.06
CA ALA A 180 -2.35 11.72 0.62
C ALA A 180 -1.06 11.66 -0.21
N GLY A 181 0.09 11.56 0.47
CA GLY A 181 1.38 11.42 -0.20
C GLY A 181 1.62 10.01 -0.71
N ASN A 182 2.61 9.86 -1.58
CA ASN A 182 2.98 8.57 -2.15
C ASN A 182 4.07 7.88 -1.32
N ILE A 183 4.09 6.56 -1.35
CA ILE A 183 5.14 5.72 -0.77
C ILE A 183 5.90 5.05 -1.92
N PHE A 184 7.21 5.25 -1.97
CA PHE A 184 8.11 4.60 -2.92
C PHE A 184 9.16 3.81 -2.14
N ILE A 185 9.21 2.50 -2.35
CA ILE A 185 10.20 1.63 -1.71
C ILE A 185 10.93 0.87 -2.79
N THR A 186 12.25 1.03 -2.82
CA THR A 186 13.16 0.35 -3.72
C THR A 186 14.21 -0.36 -2.89
N THR A 187 14.37 -1.67 -3.10
CA THR A 187 15.45 -2.44 -2.48
C THR A 187 16.44 -2.94 -3.53
N ASP A 188 17.67 -3.26 -3.13
CA ASP A 188 18.66 -3.91 -4.01
C ASP A 188 18.48 -5.43 -4.07
N THR A 189 17.86 -6.02 -3.05
CA THR A 189 17.65 -7.47 -2.96
C THR A 189 16.22 -7.84 -2.54
N GLN A 190 15.88 -7.64 -1.26
CA GLN A 190 14.65 -8.14 -0.68
C GLN A 190 13.81 -7.06 0.03
N LEU A 191 12.50 -7.25 -0.02
CA LEU A 191 11.52 -6.55 0.82
C LEU A 191 10.69 -7.59 1.59
N THR A 192 10.61 -7.45 2.90
CA THR A 192 9.84 -8.36 3.77
C THR A 192 8.87 -7.56 4.64
N LEU A 193 7.59 -7.93 4.57
CA LEU A 193 6.55 -7.51 5.50
C LEU A 193 6.09 -8.76 6.26
N ASN A 194 6.13 -8.74 7.59
CA ASN A 194 5.69 -9.89 8.39
C ASN A 194 4.95 -9.45 9.67
N GLU A 195 4.20 -10.38 10.26
CA GLU A 195 3.62 -10.25 11.60
C GLU A 195 2.82 -8.96 11.81
N ASN A 196 1.80 -8.74 10.98
CA ASN A 196 0.88 -7.59 10.97
C ASN A 196 1.51 -6.26 10.52
N ALA A 197 2.65 -6.30 9.84
CA ALA A 197 3.26 -5.11 9.24
C ALA A 197 2.31 -4.41 8.24
N GLN A 198 2.39 -3.08 8.18
CA GLN A 198 1.47 -2.27 7.37
C GLN A 198 2.22 -1.31 6.46
N ILE A 199 1.78 -1.20 5.20
CA ILE A 199 2.12 -0.07 4.33
C ILE A 199 0.81 0.58 3.88
N SER A 200 0.63 1.87 4.14
CA SER A 200 -0.61 2.55 3.82
C SER A 200 -0.43 3.95 3.25
N ALA A 201 -1.21 4.28 2.22
CA ALA A 201 -1.26 5.63 1.64
C ALA A 201 -2.71 6.07 1.46
N PHE A 202 -3.26 6.82 2.42
CA PHE A 202 -4.71 7.07 2.49
C PHE A 202 -5.09 8.50 2.89
N THR A 203 -6.29 8.91 2.48
CA THR A 203 -6.90 10.17 2.93
C THR A 203 -8.30 9.93 3.47
N GLU A 204 -8.62 10.54 4.61
CA GLU A 204 -9.98 10.51 5.18
C GLU A 204 -10.85 11.69 4.69
N SER A 205 -10.30 12.52 3.81
CA SER A 205 -10.98 13.69 3.24
C SER A 205 -11.42 13.46 1.80
N SER A 206 -11.81 14.55 1.13
CA SER A 206 -12.20 14.55 -0.30
C SER A 206 -11.00 14.56 -1.27
N GLY A 207 -9.77 14.56 -0.76
CA GLY A 207 -8.57 14.39 -1.58
C GLY A 207 -8.41 12.96 -2.12
N THR A 208 -7.44 12.76 -3.00
CA THR A 208 -7.10 11.43 -3.52
C THR A 208 -6.18 10.67 -2.56
N GLY A 209 -6.36 9.35 -2.48
CA GLY A 209 -5.42 8.45 -1.81
C GLY A 209 -4.07 8.44 -2.53
N GLY A 210 -3.02 8.12 -1.79
CA GLY A 210 -1.65 8.07 -2.32
C GLY A 210 -1.37 6.76 -3.05
N ASN A 211 -0.29 6.74 -3.83
CA ASN A 211 0.19 5.52 -4.47
C ASN A 211 1.24 4.83 -3.61
N ILE A 212 1.30 3.50 -3.68
CA ILE A 212 2.36 2.67 -3.09
C ILE A 212 3.05 1.94 -4.23
N ILE A 213 4.36 2.15 -4.39
CA ILE A 213 5.19 1.43 -5.37
C ILE A 213 6.30 0.70 -4.64
N LEU A 214 6.32 -0.62 -4.78
CA LEU A 214 7.31 -1.52 -4.17
C LEU A 214 8.14 -2.19 -5.28
N PHE A 215 9.45 -2.01 -5.24
CA PHE A 215 10.39 -2.65 -6.15
C PHE A 215 11.45 -3.42 -5.36
N ALA A 216 11.53 -4.74 -5.58
CA ALA A 216 12.55 -5.61 -5.00
C ALA A 216 13.08 -6.57 -6.08
N PRO A 217 14.32 -6.43 -6.56
CA PRO A 217 14.80 -7.12 -7.75
C PRO A 217 15.15 -8.60 -7.53
N GLU A 218 15.12 -9.11 -6.29
CA GLU A 218 15.26 -10.55 -6.04
C GLU A 218 13.97 -11.16 -5.50
N THR A 219 13.49 -10.71 -4.34
CA THR A 219 12.33 -11.29 -3.67
C THR A 219 11.50 -10.27 -2.91
N LEU A 220 10.17 -10.42 -2.97
CA LEU A 220 9.23 -9.70 -2.13
C LEU A 220 8.34 -10.70 -1.38
N ASN A 221 8.42 -10.69 -0.05
CA ASN A 221 7.66 -11.58 0.82
C ASN A 221 6.74 -10.77 1.73
N ILE A 222 5.45 -11.08 1.72
CA ILE A 222 4.46 -10.48 2.62
C ILE A 222 3.77 -11.63 3.34
N THR A 223 3.95 -11.72 4.65
CA THR A 223 3.48 -12.83 5.49
C THR A 223 2.82 -12.32 6.78
N GLY A 224 2.16 -13.21 7.53
CA GLY A 224 1.68 -12.97 8.89
C GLY A 224 0.61 -11.88 9.05
N ASN A 225 -0.44 -11.85 8.23
CA ASN A 225 -1.53 -10.85 8.22
C ASN A 225 -1.05 -9.40 7.96
N GLY A 226 0.03 -9.23 7.19
CA GLY A 226 0.45 -7.92 6.70
C GLY A 226 -0.60 -7.27 5.79
N GLN A 227 -0.56 -5.94 5.71
CA GLN A 227 -1.53 -5.15 4.93
C GLN A 227 -0.81 -4.14 4.02
N ILE A 228 -1.28 -4.03 2.78
CA ILE A 228 -0.92 -2.93 1.87
C ILE A 228 -2.20 -2.25 1.42
N THR A 229 -2.34 -0.97 1.74
CA THR A 229 -3.60 -0.26 1.54
C THR A 229 -3.41 1.10 0.90
N VAL A 230 -4.15 1.36 -0.17
CA VAL A 230 -4.39 2.71 -0.68
C VAL A 230 -5.87 2.99 -0.59
N SER A 231 -6.26 4.13 -0.02
CA SER A 231 -7.68 4.43 0.12
C SER A 231 -8.03 5.91 0.21
N SER A 232 -9.30 6.19 -0.05
CA SER A 232 -9.93 7.49 0.23
C SER A 232 -11.28 7.27 0.91
N SER A 233 -11.66 8.15 1.84
CA SER A 233 -12.91 7.98 2.61
C SER A 233 -14.10 8.79 2.09
N ASP A 234 -13.88 9.84 1.29
CA ASP A 234 -14.95 10.69 0.73
C ASP A 234 -14.93 10.66 -0.81
N SER A 235 -15.19 11.79 -1.47
CA SER A 235 -15.38 11.89 -2.91
C SER A 235 -14.11 11.78 -3.77
N GLY A 236 -12.92 11.76 -3.16
CA GLY A 236 -11.68 11.55 -3.88
C GLY A 236 -11.46 10.08 -4.22
N ASN A 237 -10.61 9.80 -5.22
CA ASN A 237 -10.30 8.44 -5.65
C ASN A 237 -9.16 7.84 -4.83
N ALA A 238 -9.15 6.53 -4.64
CA ALA A 238 -8.00 5.83 -4.09
C ALA A 238 -6.84 5.76 -5.11
N GLY A 239 -5.61 5.62 -4.60
CA GLY A 239 -4.40 5.57 -5.43
C GLY A 239 -4.14 4.18 -6.01
N ILE A 240 -2.89 3.91 -6.39
CA ILE A 240 -2.46 2.66 -7.02
C ILE A 240 -1.50 1.92 -6.10
N ILE A 241 -1.63 0.59 -6.06
CA ILE A 241 -0.61 -0.29 -5.51
C ILE A 241 0.11 -0.95 -6.69
N GLU A 242 1.43 -0.81 -6.75
CA GLU A 242 2.29 -1.45 -7.73
C GLU A 242 3.39 -2.23 -7.01
N ILE A 243 3.47 -3.54 -7.29
CA ILE A 243 4.44 -4.45 -6.68
C ILE A 243 5.21 -5.14 -7.79
N ILE A 244 6.53 -4.94 -7.81
CA ILE A 244 7.41 -5.43 -8.86
C ILE A 244 8.56 -6.22 -8.21
N SER A 245 8.60 -7.52 -8.46
CA SER A 245 9.69 -8.39 -8.03
C SER A 245 9.71 -9.69 -8.84
N PRO A 246 10.87 -10.26 -9.22
CA PRO A 246 10.91 -11.56 -9.86
C PRO A 246 10.19 -12.65 -9.07
N ASN A 247 10.27 -12.62 -7.73
CA ASN A 247 9.64 -13.62 -6.88
C ASN A 247 8.74 -12.91 -5.85
N ILE A 248 7.43 -13.01 -6.04
CA ILE A 248 6.43 -12.46 -5.11
C ILE A 248 5.79 -13.62 -4.34
N THR A 249 5.85 -13.58 -3.02
CA THR A 249 5.13 -14.53 -2.14
C THR A 249 4.23 -13.76 -1.18
N LEU A 250 2.93 -14.06 -1.20
CA LEU A 250 1.93 -13.50 -0.29
C LEU A 250 1.33 -14.65 0.54
N SER A 251 1.40 -14.61 1.87
CA SER A 251 0.92 -15.71 2.72
C SER A 251 0.35 -15.31 4.08
N ASP A 252 -0.43 -16.23 4.66
CA ASP A 252 -0.96 -16.11 6.01
C ASP A 252 -1.90 -14.90 6.19
N GLY A 253 -2.95 -14.81 5.36
CA GLY A 253 -4.02 -13.83 5.58
C GLY A 253 -3.70 -12.40 5.18
N ILE A 254 -2.92 -12.20 4.11
CA ILE A 254 -2.57 -10.86 3.63
C ILE A 254 -3.76 -10.17 2.98
N ASP A 255 -3.92 -8.88 3.26
CA ASP A 255 -4.86 -8.01 2.57
C ASP A 255 -4.10 -6.95 1.75
N ILE A 256 -4.24 -6.99 0.42
CA ILE A 256 -3.79 -5.92 -0.48
C ILE A 256 -5.04 -5.22 -1.00
N THR A 257 -5.28 -3.97 -0.59
CA THR A 257 -6.55 -3.30 -0.84
C THR A 257 -6.38 -1.90 -1.44
N ALA A 258 -7.15 -1.64 -2.49
CA ALA A 258 -7.22 -0.34 -3.14
C ALA A 258 -8.68 0.09 -3.20
N PHE A 259 -9.17 0.78 -2.17
CA PHE A 259 -10.62 0.99 -2.00
C PHE A 259 -11.01 2.42 -1.68
N THR A 260 -12.24 2.77 -2.06
CA THR A 260 -12.84 4.07 -1.72
C THR A 260 -14.12 3.88 -0.94
N ALA A 261 -14.19 4.44 0.27
CA ALA A 261 -15.38 4.35 1.11
C ALA A 261 -16.48 5.32 0.67
N GLY A 262 -16.10 6.48 0.11
CA GLY A 262 -17.01 7.49 -0.43
C GLY A 262 -17.37 7.26 -1.90
N PRO A 263 -17.94 8.27 -2.58
CA PRO A 263 -18.42 8.14 -3.97
C PRO A 263 -17.31 8.22 -5.03
N GLY A 264 -16.05 8.42 -4.63
CA GLY A 264 -14.91 8.36 -5.55
C GLY A 264 -14.65 6.93 -6.05
N ASN A 265 -13.87 6.81 -7.12
CA ASN A 265 -13.51 5.53 -7.73
C ASN A 265 -12.43 4.82 -6.92
N ALA A 266 -12.43 3.48 -6.94
CA ALA A 266 -11.40 2.68 -6.30
C ALA A 266 -10.07 2.75 -7.06
N GLY A 267 -9.02 2.31 -6.38
CA GLY A 267 -7.66 2.30 -6.88
C GLY A 267 -7.34 1.05 -7.71
N ASN A 268 -6.22 1.04 -8.43
CA ASN A 268 -5.78 -0.16 -9.16
C ASN A 268 -4.69 -0.90 -8.38
N ILE A 269 -4.62 -2.22 -8.56
CA ILE A 269 -3.56 -3.06 -8.02
C ILE A 269 -2.84 -3.76 -9.16
N ASN A 270 -1.52 -3.60 -9.22
CA ASN A 270 -0.67 -4.20 -10.24
C ASN A 270 0.42 -5.05 -9.59
N LEU A 271 0.52 -6.31 -9.97
CA LEU A 271 1.60 -7.22 -9.59
C LEU A 271 2.40 -7.62 -10.84
N GLU A 272 3.72 -7.47 -10.81
CA GLU A 272 4.62 -7.90 -11.89
C GLU A 272 5.81 -8.71 -11.35
N GLY A 273 6.01 -9.89 -11.90
CA GLY A 273 7.11 -10.78 -11.50
C GLY A 273 7.36 -11.92 -12.47
N ASP A 274 8.30 -12.79 -12.14
CA ASP A 274 8.54 -14.04 -12.86
C ASP A 274 7.65 -15.14 -12.28
N GLN A 275 7.72 -15.31 -10.96
CA GLN A 275 6.92 -16.25 -10.18
C GLN A 275 6.12 -15.48 -9.13
N ILE A 276 4.80 -15.61 -9.18
CA ILE A 276 3.88 -15.01 -8.21
C ILE A 276 3.12 -16.14 -7.52
N ASN A 277 3.36 -16.29 -6.22
CA ASN A 277 2.72 -17.31 -5.37
C ASN A 277 1.84 -16.63 -4.33
N ILE A 278 0.53 -16.79 -4.47
CA ILE A 278 -0.48 -16.28 -3.55
C ILE A 278 -0.98 -17.47 -2.75
N GLN A 279 -0.58 -17.54 -1.48
CA GLN A 279 -0.90 -18.63 -0.57
C GLN A 279 -2.26 -18.43 0.12
N PRO A 280 -2.81 -19.47 0.78
CA PRO A 280 -4.19 -19.46 1.25
C PRO A 280 -4.58 -18.29 2.15
N ASN A 281 -5.86 -17.93 2.09
CA ASN A 281 -6.48 -16.83 2.84
C ASN A 281 -6.00 -15.41 2.46
N THR A 282 -5.22 -15.27 1.40
CA THR A 282 -4.79 -13.96 0.88
C THR A 282 -5.88 -13.32 0.03
N GLN A 283 -6.12 -12.02 0.24
CA GLN A 283 -7.09 -11.22 -0.49
C GLN A 283 -6.42 -10.06 -1.22
N ILE A 284 -6.80 -9.86 -2.48
CA ILE A 284 -6.43 -8.71 -3.30
C ILE A 284 -7.71 -8.07 -3.81
N LEU A 285 -8.02 -6.87 -3.31
CA LEU A 285 -9.34 -6.27 -3.46
C LEU A 285 -9.25 -4.84 -4.00
N ALA A 286 -9.96 -4.53 -5.07
CA ALA A 286 -10.06 -3.18 -5.62
C ALA A 286 -11.52 -2.77 -5.83
N PHE A 287 -12.14 -2.17 -4.81
CA PHE A 287 -13.59 -1.98 -4.72
C PHE A 287 -14.00 -0.62 -4.16
N THR A 288 -15.27 -0.27 -4.34
CA THR A 288 -15.89 0.90 -3.69
C THR A 288 -16.97 0.45 -2.71
N GLU A 289 -17.18 1.21 -1.64
CA GLU A 289 -18.28 0.97 -0.69
C GLU A 289 -19.56 1.73 -1.05
N THR A 290 -19.51 2.64 -2.03
CA THR A 290 -20.67 3.43 -2.46
C THR A 290 -20.82 3.49 -4.00
N THR A 291 -20.94 4.66 -4.63
CA THR A 291 -21.36 4.80 -6.03
C THR A 291 -20.24 4.94 -7.04
N GLY A 292 -18.98 5.00 -6.59
CA GLY A 292 -17.82 5.10 -7.49
C GLY A 292 -17.54 3.79 -8.22
N ASP A 293 -16.82 3.88 -9.34
CA ASP A 293 -16.43 2.71 -10.11
C ASP A 293 -15.36 1.89 -9.36
N GLY A 294 -15.48 0.57 -9.44
CA GLY A 294 -14.49 -0.39 -8.94
C GLY A 294 -13.15 -0.28 -9.68
N GLY A 295 -12.10 -0.72 -9.00
CA GLY A 295 -10.73 -0.62 -9.48
C GLY A 295 -10.33 -1.87 -10.25
N ASN A 296 -9.21 -1.81 -10.98
CA ASN A 296 -8.74 -2.96 -11.75
C ASN A 296 -7.61 -3.68 -11.03
N ILE A 297 -7.54 -5.00 -11.23
CA ILE A 297 -6.41 -5.83 -10.79
C ILE A 297 -5.69 -6.35 -12.02
N THR A 298 -4.39 -6.07 -12.13
CA THR A 298 -3.53 -6.60 -13.19
C THR A 298 -2.43 -7.47 -12.58
N VAL A 299 -2.28 -8.70 -13.07
CA VAL A 299 -1.20 -9.61 -12.65
C VAL A 299 -0.42 -10.09 -13.87
N LYS A 300 0.88 -9.82 -13.88
CA LYS A 300 1.81 -10.24 -14.93
C LYS A 300 2.89 -11.12 -14.33
N ALA A 301 2.86 -12.41 -14.67
CA ALA A 301 3.93 -13.34 -14.36
C ALA A 301 4.65 -13.75 -15.65
N THR A 302 5.98 -13.80 -15.66
CA THR A 302 6.73 -14.25 -16.84
C THR A 302 6.90 -15.77 -16.89
N GLU A 303 6.73 -16.46 -15.77
CA GLU A 303 6.82 -17.92 -15.66
C GLU A 303 5.51 -18.54 -15.15
N ILE A 304 5.07 -18.17 -13.93
CA ILE A 304 3.93 -18.82 -13.27
C ILE A 304 3.18 -17.88 -12.32
N LEU A 305 1.86 -18.00 -12.30
CA LEU A 305 0.99 -17.47 -11.25
C LEU A 305 0.28 -18.64 -10.57
N ASN A 306 0.50 -18.78 -9.26
CA ASN A 306 -0.19 -19.75 -8.42
C ASN A 306 -1.11 -19.01 -7.46
N LEU A 307 -2.41 -19.23 -7.61
CA LEU A 307 -3.43 -18.89 -6.62
C LEU A 307 -3.72 -20.18 -5.85
N GLU A 308 -3.20 -20.30 -4.62
CA GLU A 308 -3.45 -21.48 -3.79
C GLU A 308 -4.89 -21.48 -3.23
N ALA A 309 -5.21 -22.43 -2.35
CA ALA A 309 -6.58 -22.61 -1.88
C ALA A 309 -7.13 -21.37 -1.17
N GLU A 310 -8.41 -21.05 -1.34
CA GLU A 310 -9.09 -19.97 -0.60
C GLU A 310 -8.52 -18.56 -0.82
N THR A 311 -7.70 -18.33 -1.85
CA THR A 311 -7.25 -16.98 -2.24
C THR A 311 -8.34 -16.23 -2.99
N GLN A 312 -8.36 -14.90 -2.88
CA GLN A 312 -9.34 -14.07 -3.58
C GLN A 312 -8.69 -12.89 -4.33
N LEU A 313 -8.98 -12.77 -5.62
CA LEU A 313 -8.79 -11.54 -6.40
C LEU A 313 -10.18 -11.00 -6.75
N SER A 314 -10.53 -9.82 -6.25
CA SER A 314 -11.89 -9.28 -6.38
C SER A 314 -11.93 -7.80 -6.76
N VAL A 315 -12.75 -7.49 -7.75
CA VAL A 315 -13.08 -6.12 -8.21
C VAL A 315 -14.59 -5.89 -8.21
N GLU A 316 -15.29 -6.58 -7.31
CA GLU A 316 -16.74 -6.59 -7.21
C GLU A 316 -17.34 -5.23 -6.84
N THR A 317 -18.60 -5.01 -7.21
CA THR A 317 -19.39 -3.85 -6.75
C THR A 317 -20.64 -4.29 -6.00
N ASN A 318 -20.90 -3.62 -4.88
CA ASN A 318 -22.06 -3.88 -3.99
C ASN A 318 -23.12 -2.78 -4.06
N ARG A 319 -22.88 -1.70 -4.82
CA ARG A 319 -23.63 -0.44 -4.74
C ARG A 319 -23.77 0.18 -6.13
N GLY A 320 -23.50 1.47 -6.29
CA GLY A 320 -23.47 2.11 -7.61
C GLY A 320 -22.10 1.93 -8.25
N GLY A 321 -21.94 2.39 -9.49
CA GLY A 321 -20.67 2.31 -10.21
C GLY A 321 -20.45 0.98 -10.93
N LYS A 322 -19.48 0.98 -11.84
CA LYS A 322 -19.08 -0.19 -12.62
C LYS A 322 -18.26 -1.13 -11.76
N ALA A 323 -18.43 -2.44 -11.93
CA ALA A 323 -17.43 -3.38 -11.44
C ALA A 323 -16.10 -3.17 -12.21
N GLY A 324 -14.98 -3.40 -11.53
CA GLY A 324 -13.67 -3.29 -12.15
C GLY A 324 -13.37 -4.47 -13.09
N ASN A 325 -12.18 -4.48 -13.68
CA ASN A 325 -11.73 -5.60 -14.53
C ASN A 325 -10.52 -6.29 -13.91
N ILE A 326 -10.36 -7.57 -14.23
CA ILE A 326 -9.18 -8.35 -13.86
C ILE A 326 -8.46 -8.80 -15.13
N GLU A 327 -7.17 -8.47 -15.23
CA GLU A 327 -6.31 -8.94 -16.32
C GLU A 327 -5.15 -9.76 -15.75
N ILE A 328 -5.02 -11.00 -16.22
CA ILE A 328 -3.93 -11.90 -15.84
C ILE A 328 -3.17 -12.31 -17.10
N THR A 329 -1.85 -12.20 -17.05
CA THR A 329 -0.97 -12.61 -18.14
C THR A 329 0.18 -13.44 -17.59
N THR A 330 0.20 -14.72 -17.90
CA THR A 330 1.21 -15.69 -17.42
C THR A 330 1.28 -16.88 -18.36
N PRO A 331 2.43 -17.53 -18.58
CA PRO A 331 2.45 -18.79 -19.33
C PRO A 331 1.63 -19.91 -18.66
N GLN A 332 1.64 -19.96 -17.33
CA GLN A 332 0.94 -20.95 -16.53
C GLN A 332 0.17 -20.28 -15.38
N LEU A 333 -1.12 -20.61 -15.27
CA LEU A 333 -2.01 -20.18 -14.20
C LEU A 333 -2.59 -21.39 -13.49
N THR A 334 -2.33 -21.51 -12.18
CA THR A 334 -3.01 -22.46 -11.30
C THR A 334 -3.98 -21.72 -10.39
N ILE A 335 -5.24 -22.15 -10.41
CA ILE A 335 -6.30 -21.73 -9.49
C ILE A 335 -6.63 -22.92 -8.59
N GLY A 336 -6.19 -22.83 -7.35
CA GLY A 336 -6.33 -23.83 -6.31
C GLY A 336 -7.76 -24.00 -5.84
N LYS A 337 -7.96 -24.99 -4.95
CA LYS A 337 -9.28 -25.32 -4.41
C LYS A 337 -9.91 -24.11 -3.71
N ASP A 338 -11.12 -23.76 -4.10
CA ASP A 338 -11.91 -22.68 -3.49
C ASP A 338 -11.23 -21.29 -3.62
N ALA A 339 -10.25 -21.16 -4.53
CA ALA A 339 -9.73 -19.87 -4.94
C ALA A 339 -10.72 -19.17 -5.87
N GLN A 340 -10.77 -17.83 -5.80
CA GLN A 340 -11.73 -17.01 -6.52
C GLN A 340 -11.04 -15.86 -7.27
N ILE A 341 -11.41 -15.71 -8.54
CA ILE A 341 -11.19 -14.49 -9.32
C ILE A 341 -12.57 -13.95 -9.68
N SER A 342 -12.95 -12.78 -9.17
CA SER A 342 -14.32 -12.26 -9.30
C SER A 342 -14.36 -10.79 -9.72
N ALA A 343 -15.19 -10.52 -10.72
CA ALA A 343 -15.54 -9.18 -11.19
C ALA A 343 -17.06 -8.99 -11.15
N THR A 344 -17.69 -9.58 -10.13
CA THR A 344 -19.14 -9.73 -10.01
C THR A 344 -19.83 -8.43 -9.56
N VAL A 345 -21.00 -8.17 -10.11
CA VAL A 345 -21.95 -7.19 -9.55
C VAL A 345 -22.84 -7.92 -8.55
N ASN A 346 -22.64 -7.67 -7.25
CA ASN A 346 -23.25 -8.48 -6.19
C ASN A 346 -24.73 -8.16 -5.94
N LEU A 347 -25.41 -9.07 -5.23
CA LEU A 347 -26.81 -8.91 -4.89
C LEU A 347 -27.05 -7.63 -4.09
N GLY A 348 -27.99 -6.81 -4.56
CA GLY A 348 -28.33 -5.53 -3.92
C GLY A 348 -27.55 -4.33 -4.45
N ALA A 349 -26.62 -4.53 -5.39
CA ALA A 349 -26.03 -3.44 -6.16
C ALA A 349 -27.12 -2.64 -6.89
N THR A 350 -26.92 -1.32 -6.93
CA THR A 350 -27.83 -0.34 -7.56
C THR A 350 -27.39 0.07 -8.96
N THR A 351 -26.23 -0.42 -9.42
CA THR A 351 -25.72 -0.15 -10.76
C THR A 351 -26.57 -0.80 -11.85
N THR A 352 -26.63 -0.14 -13.00
CA THR A 352 -27.19 -0.69 -14.25
C THR A 352 -26.11 -1.01 -15.28
N ASP A 353 -24.85 -0.70 -14.96
CA ASP A 353 -23.73 -1.04 -15.82
C ASP A 353 -23.41 -2.54 -15.74
N PRO A 354 -22.92 -3.16 -16.82
CA PRO A 354 -22.59 -4.59 -16.81
C PRO A 354 -21.54 -4.96 -15.76
N GLY A 355 -21.51 -6.26 -15.44
CA GLY A 355 -20.44 -6.89 -14.67
C GLY A 355 -19.06 -6.67 -15.28
N GLY A 356 -18.04 -6.79 -14.42
CA GLY A 356 -16.66 -6.57 -14.79
C GLY A 356 -16.13 -7.65 -15.72
N ASN A 357 -15.16 -7.30 -16.56
CA ASN A 357 -14.55 -8.26 -17.48
C ASN A 357 -13.33 -8.91 -16.84
N ILE A 358 -13.14 -10.20 -17.14
CA ILE A 358 -11.95 -10.94 -16.75
C ILE A 358 -11.24 -11.40 -18.02
N THR A 359 -9.98 -11.04 -18.17
CA THR A 359 -9.13 -11.46 -19.29
C THR A 359 -7.95 -12.25 -18.75
N ILE A 360 -7.78 -13.48 -19.23
CA ILE A 360 -6.65 -14.33 -18.87
C ILE A 360 -5.92 -14.70 -20.16
N ASN A 361 -4.64 -14.32 -20.23
CA ASN A 361 -3.73 -14.68 -21.30
C ASN A 361 -2.75 -15.73 -20.75
N THR A 362 -3.01 -17.01 -21.00
CA THR A 362 -2.20 -18.14 -20.52
C THR A 362 -2.12 -19.29 -21.51
N ASN A 363 -1.04 -20.06 -21.47
CA ASN A 363 -0.93 -21.29 -22.25
C ASN A 363 -1.51 -22.49 -21.49
N GLU A 364 -1.38 -22.49 -20.17
CA GLU A 364 -1.89 -23.54 -19.29
C GLU A 364 -2.72 -22.92 -18.17
N LEU A 365 -3.97 -23.36 -18.05
CA LEU A 365 -4.93 -22.94 -17.03
C LEU A 365 -5.45 -24.16 -16.28
N ASN A 366 -5.02 -24.32 -15.03
CA ASN A 366 -5.49 -25.38 -14.14
C ASN A 366 -6.45 -24.81 -13.10
N ILE A 367 -7.67 -25.34 -13.01
CA ILE A 367 -8.70 -24.88 -12.07
C ILE A 367 -9.18 -26.07 -11.24
N SER A 368 -9.14 -25.94 -9.92
CA SER A 368 -9.59 -26.96 -8.97
C SER A 368 -10.60 -26.39 -7.96
N GLY A 369 -11.56 -27.21 -7.52
CA GLY A 369 -12.52 -26.85 -6.46
C GLY A 369 -13.83 -26.29 -7.00
N GLU A 370 -14.75 -25.91 -6.12
CA GLU A 370 -16.11 -25.50 -6.53
C GLU A 370 -16.18 -24.01 -6.92
N LEU A 371 -15.15 -23.24 -6.59
CA LEU A 371 -14.96 -21.87 -7.06
C LEU A 371 -14.03 -21.82 -8.28
N GLY A 372 -13.83 -20.60 -8.81
CA GLY A 372 -12.90 -20.34 -9.91
C GLY A 372 -13.03 -18.91 -10.43
N ILE A 373 -13.54 -18.72 -11.65
CA ILE A 373 -13.53 -17.42 -12.33
C ILE A 373 -14.96 -16.91 -12.59
N PHE A 374 -15.28 -15.70 -12.13
CA PHE A 374 -16.64 -15.15 -12.10
C PHE A 374 -16.72 -13.74 -12.70
N ALA A 375 -17.20 -13.65 -13.93
CA ALA A 375 -17.58 -12.39 -14.59
C ALA A 375 -19.11 -12.21 -14.54
N GLU A 376 -19.70 -12.33 -13.34
CA GLU A 376 -21.13 -12.52 -13.13
C GLU A 376 -21.89 -11.24 -12.75
N THR A 377 -23.19 -11.38 -12.60
CA THR A 377 -24.06 -10.38 -11.94
C THR A 377 -25.17 -11.08 -11.16
N GLU A 378 -25.35 -10.68 -9.92
CA GLU A 378 -26.48 -11.04 -9.07
C GLU A 378 -27.54 -9.92 -9.00
N ALA A 379 -27.31 -8.82 -9.72
CA ALA A 379 -28.20 -7.67 -9.81
C ALA A 379 -28.88 -7.57 -11.19
N THR A 380 -29.67 -6.52 -11.42
CA THR A 380 -30.41 -6.33 -12.67
C THR A 380 -29.52 -5.99 -13.88
N ALA A 381 -28.24 -5.70 -13.65
CA ALA A 381 -27.24 -5.47 -14.69
C ALA A 381 -26.96 -6.74 -15.51
N ASP A 382 -26.46 -6.55 -16.74
CA ASP A 382 -25.92 -7.67 -17.54
C ASP A 382 -24.61 -8.18 -16.94
N ALA A 383 -24.27 -9.45 -17.16
CA ALA A 383 -22.99 -10.01 -16.70
C ALA A 383 -21.83 -9.56 -17.60
N GLY A 384 -20.61 -9.66 -17.06
CA GLY A 384 -19.39 -9.27 -17.76
C GLY A 384 -18.93 -10.32 -18.78
N THR A 385 -17.77 -10.07 -19.40
CA THR A 385 -17.16 -11.03 -20.33
C THR A 385 -15.95 -11.70 -19.69
N LEU A 386 -15.90 -13.03 -19.75
CA LEU A 386 -14.70 -13.82 -19.49
C LEU A 386 -14.00 -14.12 -20.82
N THR A 387 -12.75 -13.69 -20.97
CA THR A 387 -11.95 -13.94 -22.17
C THR A 387 -10.69 -14.73 -21.79
N LEU A 388 -10.49 -15.86 -22.47
CA LEU A 388 -9.32 -16.73 -22.32
C LEU A 388 -8.57 -16.77 -23.66
N ASN A 389 -7.32 -16.32 -23.65
CA ASN A 389 -6.43 -16.31 -24.81
C ASN A 389 -5.11 -17.02 -24.48
N PRO A 390 -4.35 -17.47 -25.49
CA PRO A 390 -2.99 -17.95 -25.29
C PRO A 390 -2.07 -16.83 -24.81
N TYR A 391 -0.97 -17.21 -24.18
CA TYR A 391 0.06 -16.27 -23.79
C TYR A 391 0.84 -15.77 -25.00
N LYS A 392 0.86 -14.45 -25.20
CA LYS A 392 1.58 -13.76 -26.29
C LYS A 392 1.18 -14.32 -27.67
N THR A 393 2.13 -14.90 -28.41
CA THR A 393 1.93 -15.42 -29.77
C THR A 393 1.85 -16.95 -29.81
N ASP A 394 1.71 -17.61 -28.67
CA ASP A 394 1.55 -19.06 -28.61
C ASP A 394 0.20 -19.45 -29.25
N PRO A 395 0.14 -20.51 -30.09
CA PRO A 395 -1.13 -20.99 -30.61
C PRO A 395 -1.92 -21.83 -29.59
N ASN A 396 -1.31 -22.28 -28.50
CA ASN A 396 -1.89 -23.28 -27.61
C ASN A 396 -2.52 -22.67 -26.36
N LEU A 397 -3.68 -23.22 -25.99
CA LEU A 397 -4.38 -22.96 -24.73
C LEU A 397 -4.90 -24.29 -24.20
N GLU A 398 -4.31 -24.78 -23.11
CA GLU A 398 -4.77 -25.95 -22.37
C GLU A 398 -5.52 -25.51 -21.10
N ILE A 399 -6.75 -25.97 -20.94
CA ILE A 399 -7.59 -25.66 -19.77
C ILE A 399 -8.04 -26.96 -19.13
N THR A 400 -7.64 -27.14 -17.87
CA THR A 400 -7.94 -28.35 -17.09
C THR A 400 -8.80 -28.00 -15.88
N PHE A 401 -9.99 -28.61 -15.83
CA PHE A 401 -10.88 -28.55 -14.68
C PHE A 401 -10.77 -29.82 -13.84
N THR A 402 -10.52 -29.67 -12.54
CA THR A 402 -10.48 -30.79 -11.58
C THR A 402 -11.37 -30.49 -10.38
N ASN A 403 -11.84 -31.52 -9.68
CA ASN A 403 -12.64 -31.37 -8.44
C ASN A 403 -13.80 -30.35 -8.54
N ASN A 404 -14.56 -30.38 -9.64
CA ASN A 404 -15.66 -29.45 -9.95
C ASN A 404 -15.25 -28.00 -10.28
N GLY A 405 -14.01 -27.78 -10.73
CA GLY A 405 -13.50 -26.48 -11.20
C GLY A 405 -14.54 -25.71 -12.04
N PHE A 406 -14.67 -24.41 -11.79
CA PHE A 406 -15.80 -23.64 -12.30
C PHE A 406 -15.38 -22.32 -12.95
N ILE A 407 -16.01 -21.97 -14.07
CA ILE A 407 -15.98 -20.62 -14.65
C ILE A 407 -17.40 -20.19 -15.00
N SER A 408 -17.67 -18.89 -14.90
CA SER A 408 -18.98 -18.36 -15.19
C SER A 408 -18.98 -16.90 -15.62
N ALA A 409 -19.89 -16.59 -16.54
CA ALA A 409 -20.29 -15.25 -16.92
C ALA A 409 -21.83 -15.18 -16.88
N SER A 410 -22.42 -15.68 -15.80
CA SER A 410 -23.86 -15.85 -15.67
C SER A 410 -24.53 -14.67 -14.95
N THR A 411 -25.86 -14.64 -15.02
CA THR A 411 -26.68 -13.77 -14.18
C THR A 411 -27.64 -14.61 -13.35
N SER A 412 -27.84 -14.25 -12.09
CA SER A 412 -28.86 -14.85 -11.21
C SER A 412 -30.13 -14.00 -11.07
N SER A 413 -30.24 -12.92 -11.85
CA SER A 413 -31.35 -11.94 -11.79
C SER A 413 -31.95 -11.68 -13.18
N THR A 414 -32.48 -10.49 -13.46
CA THR A 414 -33.17 -10.14 -14.72
C THR A 414 -32.26 -9.66 -15.84
N GLY A 415 -30.96 -9.46 -15.56
CA GLY A 415 -29.97 -9.10 -16.58
C GLY A 415 -29.78 -10.21 -17.62
N ASN A 416 -29.00 -9.93 -18.66
CA ASN A 416 -28.55 -10.95 -19.59
C ASN A 416 -27.27 -11.61 -19.07
N GLY A 417 -27.09 -12.89 -19.38
CA GLY A 417 -25.80 -13.56 -19.21
C GLY A 417 -24.74 -12.93 -20.12
N GLY A 418 -23.49 -13.02 -19.68
CA GLY A 418 -22.31 -12.52 -20.35
C GLY A 418 -21.75 -13.54 -21.35
N ASN A 419 -20.59 -13.21 -21.92
CA ASN A 419 -19.89 -14.08 -22.86
C ASN A 419 -18.71 -14.79 -22.20
N ILE A 420 -18.49 -16.05 -22.56
CA ILE A 420 -17.24 -16.75 -22.32
C ILE A 420 -16.58 -16.93 -23.69
N ASN A 421 -15.50 -16.20 -23.92
CA ASN A 421 -14.74 -16.22 -25.16
C ASN A 421 -13.46 -17.02 -24.96
N LEU A 422 -13.30 -18.07 -25.77
CA LEU A 422 -12.09 -18.88 -25.82
C LEU A 422 -11.47 -18.67 -27.21
N SER A 423 -10.26 -18.12 -27.27
CA SER A 423 -9.53 -17.98 -28.52
C SER A 423 -8.24 -18.81 -28.47
N ALA A 424 -7.85 -19.38 -29.61
CA ALA A 424 -6.57 -20.02 -29.84
C ALA A 424 -6.24 -19.86 -31.33
N PRO A 425 -5.12 -19.21 -31.72
CA PRO A 425 -4.71 -19.08 -33.11
C PRO A 425 -4.54 -20.45 -33.77
N GLU A 426 -4.82 -20.53 -35.08
CA GLU A 426 -4.42 -21.71 -35.85
C GLU A 426 -2.89 -21.88 -35.81
N SER A 427 -2.44 -23.10 -35.53
CA SER A 427 -1.03 -23.51 -35.46
C SER A 427 -0.33 -23.56 -36.82
#